data_AF-A0A2N5AF11-F1
#
_entry.id   AF-A0A2N5AF11-F1
#
_cell.length_a   1.000
_cell.length_b   1.000
_cell.length_c   1.000
_cell.angle_alpha   90.00
_cell.angle_beta   90.00
_cell.angle_gamma   90.00
#
_symmetry.space_group_name_H-M   'P 1'
#
loop_
_entity.id
_entity.type
_entity.pdbx_description
1 polymer ?
#
loop_
_entity_poly.entity_id
_entity_poly.type
_entity_poly.pdbx_seq_one_letter_code
_entity_poly.pdbx_strand_id
1 'polypeptide(L)'
;MRALLPYLALYKRHKWMLLLGVVLAIVTLLASIGLLTLSGWFLSASAVVGVAGIYSFNYMLPAAGVRGAAIIRTAGRYFERLVSHDATFRVLQHLRVFTFSKLLPLSPAGLARFRQGELLNRVVADVDTLDHLYLRVISPLVGALVVIVMVTCGLSLLDVTLALTLGGIMLVTLLVMPPLFYRAGKPAGESMTQLRGQYR
;
A
#
# COMPACT_ATOMS: atom_id res chain seq x y z
N MET A 1 -5.28 1.57 -20.60
CA MET A 1 -3.96 1.83 -19.96
C MET A 1 -3.22 3.05 -20.51
N ARG A 2 -3.21 3.34 -21.83
CA ARG A 2 -2.52 4.54 -22.38
C ARG A 2 -3.03 5.90 -21.88
N ALA A 3 -4.29 5.99 -21.43
CA ALA A 3 -4.87 7.20 -20.85
C ALA A 3 -4.27 7.62 -19.48
N LEU A 4 -3.52 6.74 -18.80
CA LEU A 4 -2.96 7.00 -17.46
C LEU A 4 -1.51 7.54 -17.49
N LEU A 5 -0.84 7.45 -18.64
CA LEU A 5 0.56 7.85 -18.84
C LEU A 5 0.87 9.33 -18.49
N PRO A 6 0.05 10.33 -18.89
CA PRO A 6 0.34 11.72 -18.56
C PRO A 6 0.18 12.04 -17.05
N TYR A 7 -0.60 11.25 -16.31
CA TYR A 7 -0.81 11.43 -14.87
C TYR A 7 0.31 10.81 -14.02
N LEU A 8 0.85 9.66 -14.45
CA LEU A 8 2.09 9.08 -13.89
C LEU A 8 3.29 10.04 -14.01
N ALA A 9 3.27 10.93 -15.01
CA ALA A 9 4.29 11.97 -15.17
C ALA A 9 4.21 13.08 -14.13
N LEU A 10 3.04 13.36 -13.52
CA LEU A 10 2.93 14.31 -12.39
C LEU A 10 3.57 13.75 -11.11
N TYR A 11 3.41 12.45 -10.87
CA TYR A 11 4.04 11.75 -9.74
C TYR A 11 5.57 11.70 -9.86
N LYS A 12 6.14 11.82 -11.08
CA LYS A 12 7.59 11.94 -11.27
C LYS A 12 8.20 13.17 -10.57
N ARG A 13 7.40 14.18 -10.20
CA ARG A 13 7.88 15.36 -9.47
C ARG A 13 8.10 15.10 -7.96
N HIS A 14 7.47 14.07 -7.40
CA HIS A 14 7.56 13.68 -5.98
C HIS A 14 8.13 12.27 -5.78
N LYS A 15 9.02 11.81 -6.68
CA LYS A 15 9.65 10.48 -6.62
C LYS A 15 10.28 10.17 -5.26
N TRP A 16 10.87 11.17 -4.61
CA TRP A 16 11.53 10.99 -3.32
C TRP A 16 10.56 10.61 -2.20
N MET A 17 9.38 11.24 -2.14
CA MET A 17 8.35 10.88 -1.17
C MET A 17 7.75 9.51 -1.46
N LEU A 18 7.58 9.17 -2.74
CA LEU A 18 7.10 7.85 -3.14
C LEU A 18 8.09 6.74 -2.80
N LEU A 19 9.37 6.95 -3.13
CA LEU A 19 10.44 6.04 -2.79
C LEU A 19 10.52 5.88 -1.27
N LEU A 20 10.44 6.98 -0.52
CA LEU A 20 10.43 6.97 0.94
C LEU A 20 9.24 6.15 1.48
N GLY A 21 8.02 6.37 0.97
CA GLY A 21 6.84 5.59 1.35
C GLY A 21 7.02 4.10 1.10
N VAL A 22 7.56 3.71 -0.06
CA VAL A 22 7.86 2.31 -0.40
C VAL A 22 8.94 1.73 0.52
N VAL A 23 10.03 2.46 0.77
CA VAL A 23 11.10 2.03 1.69
C VAL A 23 10.56 1.82 3.09
N LEU A 24 9.72 2.74 3.59
CA LEU A 24 9.08 2.59 4.91
C LEU A 24 8.12 1.41 4.95
N ALA A 25 7.35 1.18 3.89
CA ALA A 25 6.50 0.00 3.78
C ALA A 25 7.34 -1.30 3.81
N ILE A 26 8.49 -1.33 3.14
CA ILE A 26 9.39 -2.48 3.18
C ILE A 26 9.97 -2.66 4.58
N VAL A 27 10.49 -1.61 5.21
CA VAL A 27 11.06 -1.68 6.57
C VAL A 27 10.02 -2.17 7.58
N THR A 28 8.77 -1.71 7.49
CA THR A 28 7.71 -2.16 8.39
C THR A 28 7.34 -3.62 8.19
N LEU A 29 7.29 -4.08 6.95
CA LEU A 29 7.04 -5.48 6.62
C LEU A 29 8.18 -6.36 7.13
N LEU A 30 9.43 -5.95 6.94
CA LEU A 30 10.59 -6.67 7.45
C LEU A 30 10.64 -6.71 8.98
N ALA A 31 10.33 -5.60 9.65
CA ALA A 31 10.21 -5.56 11.10
C ALA A 31 9.09 -6.49 11.60
N SER A 32 7.99 -6.60 10.86
CA SER A 32 6.89 -7.52 11.18
C SER A 32 7.30 -8.99 11.05
N ILE A 33 7.97 -9.33 9.95
CA ILE A 33 8.47 -10.69 9.69
C ILE A 33 9.56 -11.06 10.70
N GLY A 34 10.50 -10.15 10.96
CA GLY A 34 11.55 -10.33 11.96
C GLY A 34 10.98 -10.53 13.36
N LEU A 35 9.95 -9.76 13.74
CA LEU A 35 9.25 -9.94 15.01
C LEU A 35 8.65 -11.35 15.12
N LEU A 36 7.90 -11.79 14.11
CA LEU A 36 7.26 -13.12 14.11
C LEU A 36 8.30 -14.25 14.15
N THR A 37 9.34 -14.13 13.34
CA THR A 37 10.42 -15.14 13.24
C THR A 37 11.19 -15.25 14.56
N LEU A 38 11.59 -14.11 15.12
CA LEU A 38 12.35 -14.07 16.37
C LEU A 38 11.49 -14.52 17.56
N SER A 39 10.19 -14.18 17.55
CA SER A 39 9.24 -14.68 18.56
C SER A 39 9.04 -16.19 18.46
N GLY A 40 8.91 -16.74 17.25
CA GLY A 40 8.77 -18.19 17.03
C GLY A 40 10.00 -18.97 17.48
N TRP A 41 11.20 -18.47 17.13
CA TRP A 41 12.46 -19.04 17.62
C TRP A 41 12.56 -18.95 19.14
N PHE A 42 12.25 -17.78 19.73
CA PHE A 42 12.33 -17.56 21.18
C PHE A 42 11.38 -18.48 21.96
N LEU A 43 10.15 -18.68 21.47
CA LEU A 43 9.17 -19.59 22.09
C LEU A 43 9.67 -21.04 22.06
N SER A 44 10.17 -21.49 20.90
CA SER A 44 10.68 -22.85 20.72
C SER A 44 11.92 -23.10 21.57
N ALA A 45 12.86 -22.15 21.60
CA ALA A 45 14.06 -22.22 22.42
C ALA A 45 13.73 -22.28 23.92
N SER A 46 12.78 -21.43 24.38
CA SER A 46 12.35 -21.43 25.78
C SER A 46 11.71 -22.76 26.19
N ALA A 47 10.94 -23.39 25.29
CA ALA A 47 10.35 -24.71 25.54
C ALA A 47 11.42 -25.79 25.71
N VAL A 48 12.42 -25.83 24.83
CA VAL A 48 13.53 -26.81 24.89
C VAL A 48 14.35 -26.63 26.16
N VAL A 49 14.71 -25.40 26.49
CA VAL A 49 15.46 -25.05 27.70
C VAL A 49 14.70 -25.43 28.97
N GLY A 50 13.39 -25.17 29.00
CA GLY A 50 12.53 -25.53 30.13
C GLY A 50 12.47 -27.03 30.37
N VAL A 51 12.39 -27.84 29.30
CA VAL A 51 12.44 -29.31 29.40
C VAL A 51 13.83 -29.79 29.84
N ALA A 52 14.90 -29.16 29.35
CA ALA A 52 16.28 -29.51 29.70
C ALA A 52 16.71 -29.06 31.12
N GLY A 53 15.89 -28.28 31.83
CA GLY A 53 16.20 -27.79 33.18
C GLY A 53 17.32 -26.75 33.23
N ILE A 54 17.62 -26.07 32.12
CA ILE A 54 18.71 -25.10 32.02
C ILE A 54 18.20 -23.71 32.42
N TYR A 55 18.64 -23.19 33.57
CA TYR A 55 18.19 -21.88 34.09
C TYR A 55 19.04 -20.68 33.60
N SER A 56 20.10 -20.92 32.82
CA SER A 56 21.02 -19.87 32.33
C SER A 56 20.60 -19.23 31.00
N PHE A 57 19.40 -19.50 30.50
CA PHE A 57 18.94 -18.98 29.22
C PHE A 57 18.67 -17.47 29.26
N ASN A 58 19.36 -16.72 28.41
CA ASN A 58 19.22 -15.28 28.33
C ASN A 58 17.94 -14.89 27.56
N TYR A 59 16.86 -14.67 28.30
CA TYR A 59 15.57 -14.22 27.74
C TYR A 59 15.54 -12.71 27.41
N MET A 60 16.50 -11.93 27.94
CA MET A 60 16.50 -10.47 27.81
C MET A 60 16.90 -10.00 26.41
N LEU A 61 17.89 -10.65 25.79
CA LEU A 61 18.34 -10.31 24.43
C LEU A 61 17.25 -10.56 23.37
N PRO A 62 16.59 -11.74 23.32
CA PRO A 62 15.49 -11.97 22.39
C PRO A 62 14.31 -11.03 22.65
N ALA A 63 13.95 -10.82 23.93
CA ALA A 63 12.86 -9.91 24.28
C ALA A 63 13.13 -8.45 23.85
N ALA A 64 14.38 -7.98 23.98
CA ALA A 64 14.78 -6.68 23.48
C ALA A 64 14.67 -6.60 21.95
N GLY A 65 15.07 -7.65 21.23
CA GLY A 65 14.91 -7.77 19.78
C GLY A 65 13.44 -7.69 19.33
N VAL A 66 12.55 -8.42 20.00
CA VAL A 66 11.09 -8.37 19.74
C VAL A 66 10.55 -6.96 19.95
N ARG A 67 10.91 -6.30 21.06
CA ARG A 67 10.48 -4.91 21.35
C ARG A 67 11.01 -3.92 20.33
N GLY A 68 12.29 -4.02 19.96
CA GLY A 68 12.90 -3.18 18.93
C GLY A 68 12.17 -3.32 17.58
N ALA A 69 11.92 -4.55 17.15
CA ALA A 69 11.17 -4.83 15.93
C ALA A 69 9.73 -4.29 16.01
N ALA A 70 9.06 -4.39 17.17
CA ALA A 70 7.71 -3.85 17.38
C ALA A 70 7.67 -2.32 17.26
N ILE A 71 8.67 -1.62 17.81
CA ILE A 71 8.80 -0.17 17.72
C ILE A 71 9.08 0.25 16.28
N ILE A 72 10.04 -0.38 15.60
CA ILE A 72 10.37 -0.08 14.19
C ILE A 72 9.14 -0.29 13.30
N ARG A 73 8.41 -1.39 13.49
CA ARG A 73 7.16 -1.65 12.77
C ARG A 73 6.13 -0.55 12.98
N THR A 74 5.94 -0.09 14.22
CA THR A 74 4.93 0.92 14.56
C THR A 74 5.33 2.29 14.03
N ALA A 75 6.57 2.70 14.26
CA ALA A 75 7.11 3.97 13.79
C ALA A 75 7.12 4.03 12.26
N GLY A 76 7.64 2.99 11.60
CA GLY A 76 7.66 2.93 10.14
C GLY A 76 6.25 3.01 9.54
N ARG A 77 5.25 2.38 10.17
CA ARG A 77 3.87 2.40 9.67
C ARG A 77 3.23 3.77 9.84
N TYR A 78 3.58 4.47 10.92
CA TYR A 78 3.16 5.84 11.14
C TYR A 78 3.73 6.77 10.08
N PHE A 79 5.04 6.72 9.84
CA PHE A 79 5.67 7.57 8.84
C PHE A 79 5.27 7.20 7.41
N GLU A 80 5.04 5.92 7.10
CA GLU A 80 4.49 5.47 5.80
C GLU A 80 3.15 6.16 5.56
N ARG A 81 2.26 6.12 6.57
CA ARG A 81 0.97 6.80 6.51
C ARG A 81 1.14 8.30 6.35
N LEU A 82 2.01 8.94 7.13
CA LEU A 82 2.23 10.39 7.05
C LEU A 82 2.66 10.83 5.65
N VAL A 83 3.63 10.13 5.05
CA VAL A 83 4.13 10.43 3.71
C VAL A 83 3.06 10.17 2.65
N SER A 84 2.30 9.08 2.77
CA SER A 84 1.22 8.78 1.83
C SER A 84 0.09 9.82 1.89
N HIS A 85 -0.28 10.25 3.10
CA HIS A 85 -1.39 11.17 3.32
C HIS A 85 -1.05 12.58 2.86
N ASP A 86 0.19 12.99 3.09
CA ASP A 86 0.71 14.27 2.64
C ASP A 86 0.78 14.35 1.10
N ALA A 87 1.11 13.25 0.42
CA ALA A 87 1.02 13.17 -1.04
C ALA A 87 -0.43 13.38 -1.54
N THR A 88 -1.41 12.69 -0.94
CA THR A 88 -2.84 12.87 -1.26
C THR A 88 -3.28 14.32 -1.05
N PHE A 89 -2.86 14.96 0.04
CA PHE A 89 -3.21 16.35 0.32
C PHE A 89 -2.65 17.34 -0.69
N ARG A 90 -1.40 17.15 -1.15
CA ARG A 90 -0.81 18.01 -2.19
C ARG A 90 -1.55 17.88 -3.52
N VAL A 91 -1.99 16.68 -3.87
CA VAL A 91 -2.81 16.44 -5.07
C VAL A 91 -4.16 17.16 -4.94
N LEU A 92 -4.85 17.01 -3.81
CA LEU A 92 -6.09 17.72 -3.51
C LEU A 92 -5.93 19.25 -3.60
N GLN A 93 -4.85 19.79 -3.05
CA GLN A 93 -4.56 21.22 -3.10
C GLN A 93 -4.38 21.71 -4.55
N HIS A 94 -3.55 21.03 -5.34
CA HIS A 94 -3.31 21.38 -6.74
C HIS A 94 -4.61 21.34 -7.56
N LEU A 95 -5.44 20.34 -7.32
CA LEU A 95 -6.68 20.20 -8.06
C LEU A 95 -7.69 21.29 -7.71
N ARG A 96 -7.80 21.64 -6.42
CA ARG A 96 -8.63 22.77 -5.99
C ARG A 96 -8.21 24.06 -6.70
N VAL A 97 -6.92 24.40 -6.66
CA VAL A 97 -6.40 25.62 -7.29
C VAL A 97 -6.62 25.61 -8.81
N PHE A 98 -6.26 24.51 -9.49
CA PHE A 98 -6.45 24.38 -10.94
C PHE A 98 -7.92 24.57 -11.34
N THR A 99 -8.84 23.96 -10.60
CA THR A 99 -10.26 24.02 -10.93
C THR A 99 -10.83 25.41 -10.70
N PHE A 100 -10.50 26.06 -9.59
CA PHE A 100 -10.90 27.45 -9.34
C PHE A 100 -10.34 28.43 -10.38
N SER A 101 -9.05 28.30 -10.75
CA SER A 101 -8.42 29.15 -11.77
C SER A 101 -9.02 28.97 -13.17
N LYS A 102 -9.55 27.78 -13.49
CA LYS A 102 -10.23 27.53 -14.77
C LYS A 102 -11.70 27.97 -14.77
N LEU A 103 -12.36 27.98 -13.61
CA LEU A 103 -13.74 28.47 -13.46
C LEU A 103 -13.83 30.01 -13.48
N LEU A 104 -12.86 30.70 -12.87
CA LEU A 104 -12.82 32.17 -12.77
C LEU A 104 -12.98 32.93 -14.10
N PRO A 105 -12.36 32.52 -15.23
CA PRO A 105 -12.45 33.25 -16.49
C PRO A 105 -13.66 32.88 -17.38
N LEU A 106 -14.51 31.90 -17.02
CA LEU A 106 -15.66 31.56 -17.87
C LEU A 106 -16.83 32.54 -17.64
N SER A 107 -17.38 33.06 -18.74
CA SER A 107 -18.54 33.95 -18.71
C SER A 107 -19.82 33.23 -18.27
N PRO A 108 -20.78 33.93 -17.63
CA PRO A 108 -22.01 33.34 -17.08
C PRO A 108 -22.85 32.54 -18.11
N ALA A 109 -22.75 32.88 -19.40
CA ALA A 109 -23.51 32.26 -20.49
C ALA A 109 -23.06 30.82 -20.83
N GLY A 110 -21.78 30.48 -20.63
CA GLY A 110 -21.26 29.12 -20.82
C GLY A 110 -21.54 28.19 -19.63
N LEU A 111 -21.68 28.76 -18.42
CA LEU A 111 -22.00 28.03 -17.19
C LEU A 111 -23.49 27.72 -17.05
N ALA A 112 -24.39 28.38 -17.79
CA ALA A 112 -25.84 28.16 -17.69
C ALA A 112 -26.28 26.75 -18.18
N ARG A 113 -25.47 26.08 -19.01
CA ARG A 113 -25.78 24.76 -19.58
C ARG A 113 -25.38 23.57 -18.71
N PHE A 114 -24.62 23.81 -17.63
CA PHE A 114 -24.19 22.79 -16.69
C PHE A 114 -24.55 23.25 -15.27
N ARG A 115 -25.24 22.42 -14.48
CA ARG A 115 -25.43 22.72 -13.05
C ARG A 115 -24.04 22.93 -12.43
N GLN A 116 -23.79 24.13 -11.92
CA GLN A 116 -22.46 24.63 -11.52
C GLN A 116 -21.69 23.69 -10.57
N GLY A 117 -22.38 22.80 -9.85
CA GLY A 117 -21.76 21.77 -9.00
C GLY A 117 -21.38 20.45 -9.67
N GLU A 118 -21.91 20.11 -10.85
CA GLU A 118 -21.71 18.78 -11.45
C GLU A 118 -20.39 18.63 -12.19
N LEU A 119 -19.94 19.66 -12.92
CA LEU A 119 -18.64 19.66 -13.60
C LEU A 119 -17.48 19.67 -12.60
N LEU A 120 -17.58 20.50 -11.56
CA LEU A 120 -16.62 20.56 -10.47
C LEU A 120 -16.53 19.21 -9.74
N ASN A 121 -17.68 18.63 -9.36
CA ASN A 121 -17.70 17.32 -8.70
C ASN A 121 -17.19 16.19 -9.60
N ARG A 122 -17.39 16.26 -10.91
CA ARG A 122 -16.94 15.22 -11.85
C ARG A 122 -15.42 15.22 -12.01
N VAL A 123 -14.81 16.40 -12.18
CA VAL A 123 -13.35 16.53 -12.26
C VAL A 123 -12.68 16.19 -10.93
N VAL A 124 -13.27 16.59 -9.81
CA VAL A 124 -12.77 16.23 -8.46
C VAL A 124 -12.87 14.72 -8.21
N ALA A 125 -14.01 14.10 -8.52
CA ALA A 125 -14.21 12.66 -8.31
C ALA A 125 -13.33 11.79 -9.24
N ASP A 126 -13.11 12.20 -10.49
CA ASP A 126 -12.26 11.46 -11.44
C ASP A 126 -10.77 11.54 -11.04
N VAL A 127 -10.34 12.60 -10.36
CA VAL A 127 -8.96 12.72 -9.86
C VAL A 127 -8.78 12.02 -8.51
N ASP A 128 -9.77 12.07 -7.61
CA ASP A 128 -9.74 11.31 -6.35
C ASP A 128 -9.67 9.79 -6.60
N THR A 129 -10.38 9.30 -7.64
CA THR A 129 -10.32 7.88 -8.03
C THR A 129 -8.96 7.46 -8.59
N LEU A 130 -8.24 8.37 -9.25
CA LEU A 130 -6.88 8.12 -9.75
C LEU A 130 -5.83 8.06 -8.62
N ASP A 131 -6.00 8.83 -7.54
CA ASP A 131 -5.06 8.80 -6.40
C ASP A 131 -5.15 7.48 -5.61
N HIS A 132 -6.35 6.92 -5.51
CA HIS A 132 -6.56 5.59 -4.92
C HIS A 132 -5.85 4.47 -5.68
N LEU A 133 -5.69 4.58 -7.00
CA LEU A 133 -4.98 3.57 -7.79
C LEU A 133 -3.50 3.50 -7.40
N TYR A 134 -2.83 4.64 -7.26
CA TYR A 134 -1.41 4.66 -6.94
C TYR A 134 -1.16 4.15 -5.50
N LEU A 135 -1.90 4.70 -4.53
CA LEU A 135 -1.67 4.41 -3.12
C LEU A 135 -2.23 3.06 -2.65
N ARG A 136 -3.34 2.58 -3.23
CA ARG A 136 -3.98 1.33 -2.82
C ARG A 136 -3.69 0.14 -3.71
N VAL A 137 -3.16 0.35 -4.92
CA VAL A 137 -2.88 -0.76 -5.85
C VAL A 137 -1.39 -0.86 -6.13
N ILE A 138 -0.73 0.21 -6.60
CA ILE A 138 0.68 0.15 -6.98
C ILE A 138 1.60 -0.05 -5.76
N SER A 139 1.45 0.79 -4.74
CA SER A 139 2.31 0.70 -3.54
C SER A 139 2.22 -0.69 -2.85
N PRO A 140 1.03 -1.27 -2.61
CA PRO A 140 0.93 -2.61 -2.02
C PRO A 140 1.45 -3.73 -2.92
N LEU A 141 1.25 -3.64 -4.24
CA LEU A 141 1.79 -4.64 -5.19
C LEU A 141 3.32 -4.65 -5.17
N VAL A 142 3.96 -3.48 -5.21
CA VAL A 142 5.42 -3.36 -5.15
C VAL A 142 5.93 -3.86 -3.79
N GLY A 143 5.30 -3.45 -2.69
CA GLY A 143 5.66 -3.92 -1.35
C GLY A 143 5.54 -5.44 -1.22
N ALA A 144 4.45 -6.02 -1.71
CA ALA A 144 4.25 -7.47 -1.71
C ALA A 144 5.33 -8.19 -2.53
N LEU A 145 5.64 -7.70 -3.74
CA LEU A 145 6.65 -8.33 -4.59
C LEU A 145 8.05 -8.31 -3.95
N VAL A 146 8.44 -7.18 -3.33
CA VAL A 146 9.71 -7.09 -2.60
C VAL A 146 9.74 -8.06 -1.42
N VAL A 147 8.65 -8.15 -0.65
CA VAL A 147 8.56 -9.10 0.47
C VAL A 147 8.66 -10.54 -0.01
N ILE A 148 7.98 -10.91 -1.09
CA ILE A 148 8.04 -12.27 -1.65
C ILE A 148 9.48 -12.63 -2.02
N VAL A 149 10.17 -11.75 -2.75
CA VAL A 149 11.57 -11.95 -3.14
C VAL A 149 12.45 -12.10 -1.90
N MET A 150 12.28 -11.24 -0.91
CA MET A 150 13.14 -11.21 0.26
C MET A 150 12.92 -12.42 1.18
N VAL A 151 11.66 -12.82 1.40
CA VAL A 151 11.32 -14.03 2.16
C VAL A 151 11.78 -15.29 1.43
N THR A 152 11.58 -15.38 0.12
CA THR A 152 12.04 -16.52 -0.68
C THR A 152 13.56 -16.64 -0.66
N CYS A 153 14.28 -15.52 -0.83
CA CYS A 153 15.74 -15.49 -0.74
C CYS A 153 16.23 -15.88 0.65
N GLY A 154 15.62 -15.33 1.72
CA GLY A 154 15.96 -15.68 3.09
C GLY A 154 15.74 -17.16 3.41
N LEU A 155 14.62 -17.74 2.97
CA LEU A 155 14.32 -19.17 3.15
C LEU A 155 15.25 -20.05 2.32
N SER A 156 15.71 -19.60 1.15
CA SER A 156 16.61 -20.38 0.29
C SER A 156 17.94 -20.73 0.95
N LEU A 157 18.36 -19.95 1.95
CA LEU A 157 19.53 -20.22 2.78
C LEU A 157 19.34 -21.39 3.75
N LEU A 158 18.09 -21.71 4.10
CA LEU A 158 17.73 -22.79 5.02
C LEU A 158 17.35 -24.05 4.23
N ASP A 159 16.39 -23.92 3.32
CA ASP A 159 15.90 -25.00 2.47
C ASP A 159 15.31 -24.43 1.18
N VAL A 160 15.92 -24.82 0.05
CA VAL A 160 15.53 -24.33 -1.28
C VAL A 160 14.14 -24.82 -1.69
N THR A 161 13.75 -26.04 -1.32
CA THR A 161 12.44 -26.61 -1.65
C THR A 161 11.34 -25.86 -0.91
N LEU A 162 11.55 -25.60 0.37
CA LEU A 162 10.64 -24.83 1.22
C LEU A 162 10.52 -23.38 0.72
N ALA A 163 11.63 -22.77 0.31
CA ALA A 163 11.66 -21.44 -0.28
C ALA A 163 10.84 -21.37 -1.58
N LEU A 164 11.06 -22.30 -2.52
CA LEU A 164 10.37 -22.30 -3.81
C LEU A 164 8.87 -22.59 -3.68
N THR A 165 8.49 -23.50 -2.79
CA THR A 165 7.07 -23.83 -2.56
C THR A 165 6.31 -22.65 -1.96
N LEU A 166 6.80 -22.08 -0.86
CA LEU A 166 6.18 -20.90 -0.24
C LEU A 166 6.23 -19.67 -1.15
N GLY A 167 7.38 -19.40 -1.76
CA GLY A 167 7.57 -18.30 -2.70
C GLY A 167 6.63 -18.42 -3.90
N GLY A 168 6.48 -19.63 -4.45
CA GLY A 168 5.54 -19.94 -5.52
C GLY A 168 4.09 -19.68 -5.12
N ILE A 169 3.65 -20.15 -3.95
CA ILE A 169 2.29 -19.91 -3.43
C ILE A 169 2.03 -18.41 -3.25
N MET A 170 2.99 -17.67 -2.67
CA MET A 170 2.84 -16.23 -2.48
C MET A 170 2.78 -15.47 -3.83
N LEU A 171 3.57 -15.88 -4.81
CA LEU A 171 3.61 -15.26 -6.14
C LEU A 171 2.32 -15.56 -6.92
N VAL A 172 1.85 -16.80 -6.88
CA VAL A 172 0.56 -17.21 -7.45
C VAL A 172 -0.59 -16.43 -6.81
N THR A 173 -0.63 -16.31 -5.48
CA THR A 173 -1.68 -15.53 -4.82
C THR A 173 -1.62 -14.05 -5.18
N LEU A 174 -0.42 -13.46 -5.27
CA LEU A 174 -0.23 -12.07 -5.72
C LEU A 174 -0.73 -11.84 -7.16
N LEU A 175 -0.56 -12.82 -8.05
CA LEU A 175 -0.98 -12.73 -9.45
C LEU A 175 -2.47 -13.06 -9.65
N VAL A 176 -3.01 -14.02 -8.90
CA VAL A 176 -4.39 -14.53 -9.08
C VAL A 176 -5.42 -13.68 -8.35
N MET A 177 -5.10 -13.15 -7.17
CA MET A 177 -6.07 -12.38 -6.39
C MET A 177 -6.54 -11.09 -7.09
N PRO A 178 -5.66 -10.21 -7.63
CA PRO A 178 -6.09 -8.98 -8.29
C PRO A 178 -7.10 -9.19 -9.44
N PRO A 179 -6.86 -10.10 -10.43
CA PRO A 179 -7.82 -10.33 -11.50
C PRO A 179 -9.09 -11.02 -11.00
N LEU A 180 -9.01 -11.90 -9.99
CA LEU A 180 -10.18 -12.55 -9.40
C LEU A 180 -11.10 -11.53 -8.73
N PHE A 181 -10.55 -10.67 -7.86
CA PHE A 181 -11.28 -9.59 -7.22
C PHE A 181 -11.77 -8.54 -8.21
N TYR A 182 -10.99 -8.24 -9.25
CA TYR A 182 -11.44 -7.34 -10.31
C TYR A 182 -12.68 -7.90 -11.04
N ARG A 183 -12.66 -9.19 -11.40
CA ARG A 183 -13.81 -9.85 -12.05
C ARG A 183 -15.02 -9.94 -11.13
N ALA A 184 -14.83 -10.27 -9.86
CA ALA A 184 -15.91 -10.34 -8.87
C ALA A 184 -16.50 -8.95 -8.56
N GLY A 185 -15.67 -7.91 -8.55
CA GLY A 185 -16.09 -6.53 -8.25
C GLY A 185 -16.65 -5.76 -9.45
N LYS A 186 -16.34 -6.17 -10.68
CA LYS A 186 -16.81 -5.52 -11.91
C LYS A 186 -18.34 -5.36 -11.99
N PRO A 187 -19.18 -6.40 -11.77
CA PRO A 187 -20.63 -6.25 -11.86
C PRO A 187 -21.20 -5.29 -10.80
N ALA A 188 -20.62 -5.29 -9.59
CA ALA A 188 -21.00 -4.35 -8.54
C ALA A 188 -20.55 -2.90 -8.86
N GLY A 189 -19.40 -2.74 -9.52
CA GLY A 189 -18.94 -1.43 -9.99
C GLY A 189 -19.82 -0.86 -11.11
N GLU A 190 -20.25 -1.71 -12.04
CA GLU A 190 -21.15 -1.35 -13.14
C GLU A 190 -22.56 -0.99 -12.63
N SER A 191 -23.11 -1.74 -11.68
CA SER A 191 -24.40 -1.40 -11.07
C SER A 191 -24.34 -0.08 -10.31
N MET A 192 -23.25 0.19 -9.59
CA MET A 192 -23.08 1.42 -8.82
C MET A 192 -22.86 2.66 -9.71
N THR A 193 -22.23 2.49 -10.88
CA THR A 193 -22.12 3.55 -11.89
C THR A 193 -23.44 3.80 -12.62
N GLN A 194 -24.23 2.75 -12.91
CA GLN A 194 -25.58 2.87 -13.47
C GLN A 194 -26.55 3.55 -12.49
N LEU A 195 -26.56 3.16 -11.22
CA LEU A 195 -27.35 3.79 -10.16
C LEU A 195 -26.98 5.27 -9.97
N ARG A 196 -25.69 5.62 -10.01
CA ARG A 196 -25.24 7.02 -10.01
C ARG A 196 -25.68 7.80 -11.24
N GLY A 197 -25.85 7.14 -12.38
CA GLY A 197 -26.39 7.72 -13.61
C GLY A 197 -27.90 7.90 -13.58
N GLN A 198 -28.64 7.09 -12.80
CA GLN A 198 -30.10 7.18 -12.67
C GLN A 198 -30.57 8.19 -11.60
N TYR A 199 -29.76 8.44 -10.57
CA TYR A 199 -30.07 9.44 -9.53
C TYR A 199 -29.67 10.89 -9.91
N ARG A 200 -29.12 11.12 -11.11
CA ARG A 200 -28.70 12.43 -11.63
C ARG A 200 -29.60 12.90 -12.75
#